data_AF-A0A5B8IKN6-F1
#
_entry.id   AF-A0A5B8IKN6-F1
#
_cell.length_a   1.000
_cell.length_b   1.000
_cell.length_c   1.000
_cell.angle_alpha   90.00
_cell.angle_beta   90.00
_cell.angle_gamma   90.00
#
_symmetry.space_group_name_H-M   'P 1'
#
loop_
_entity.id
_entity.type
_entity.pdbx_description
1 polymer ?
#
loop_
_entity_poly.entity_id
_entity_poly.type
_entity_poly.pdbx_seq_one_letter_code
_entity_poly.pdbx_strand_id
1 'polypeptide(L)'
;MKRKIVIATAVAALMAGGTLTAFAATGSSDDRTPPAAKVSLTEATDAALAKVPGTVESADRDDDGKGDWEIDIRTSEGTEREVTVDAQNGTVRVESGDDRHDDADDRDDRDEQDDDRDDAAAAAAAKTTSAEAEAAALKLHPGTVTEVEFDDARWQIDIKGKDGKSYDVNVDATTAKATTDQDN
;
A
#
# COMPACT_ATOMS: atom_id res chain seq x y z
N MET A 1 2.32 -14.78 -3.81
CA MET A 1 3.74 -14.35 -3.75
C MET A 1 3.73 -12.84 -3.84
N LYS A 2 4.37 -12.10 -2.91
CA LYS A 2 4.37 -10.62 -2.94
C LYS A 2 4.90 -10.12 -4.30
N ARG A 3 4.03 -9.53 -5.12
CA ARG A 3 4.37 -9.05 -6.46
C ARG A 3 4.95 -7.65 -6.31
N LYS A 4 6.28 -7.56 -6.33
CA LYS A 4 7.00 -6.28 -6.30
C LYS A 4 7.09 -5.74 -7.72
N ILE A 5 6.21 -4.80 -8.07
CA ILE A 5 6.35 -4.05 -9.32
C ILE A 5 7.31 -2.89 -9.03
N VAL A 6 8.48 -2.88 -9.68
CA VAL A 6 9.50 -1.84 -9.51
C VAL A 6 9.48 -0.94 -10.73
N ILE A 7 8.77 0.18 -10.67
CA ILE A 7 8.74 1.18 -11.75
C ILE A 7 9.86 2.19 -11.54
N ALA A 8 11.06 1.79 -11.97
CA ALA A 8 12.24 2.64 -11.95
C ALA A 8 12.15 3.74 -13.01
N THR A 9 11.73 4.96 -12.64
CA THR A 9 11.98 6.15 -13.45
C THR A 9 12.73 7.23 -12.68
N ALA A 10 14.05 7.21 -12.85
CA ALA A 10 14.92 8.31 -12.46
C ALA A 10 14.81 9.47 -13.47
N VAL A 11 14.88 10.73 -12.97
CA VAL A 11 15.88 11.76 -13.37
C VAL A 11 15.64 13.12 -12.66
N ALA A 12 16.61 13.44 -11.81
CA ALA A 12 17.37 14.69 -11.62
C ALA A 12 16.77 16.04 -11.11
N ALA A 13 17.43 16.48 -10.01
CA ALA A 13 18.12 17.76 -9.78
C ALA A 13 17.34 19.00 -9.27
N LEU A 14 17.69 19.47 -8.05
CA LEU A 14 18.44 20.72 -7.80
C LEU A 14 18.49 21.14 -6.31
N MET A 15 19.72 21.13 -5.76
CA MET A 15 20.42 22.11 -4.90
C MET A 15 19.73 22.97 -3.80
N ALA A 16 20.46 23.04 -2.68
CA ALA A 16 20.49 24.03 -1.58
C ALA A 16 19.37 23.94 -0.53
N GLY A 17 19.59 23.88 0.78
CA GLY A 17 20.78 23.96 1.64
C GLY A 17 20.27 24.30 3.05
N GLY A 18 20.72 23.61 4.10
CA GLY A 18 20.29 23.91 5.47
C GLY A 18 21.00 23.06 6.51
N THR A 19 21.83 23.68 7.35
CA THR A 19 22.67 23.02 8.35
C THR A 19 21.84 22.54 9.55
N LEU A 20 21.91 21.24 9.87
CA LEU A 20 21.61 20.72 11.20
C LEU A 20 22.73 19.80 11.65
N THR A 21 23.19 20.02 12.88
CA THR A 21 24.31 19.36 13.55
C THR A 21 24.16 17.83 13.54
N ALA A 22 25.08 17.12 12.89
CA ALA A 22 25.09 15.66 12.82
C ALA A 22 25.89 15.04 13.97
N PHE A 23 25.27 14.10 14.69
CA PHE A 23 26.01 13.09 15.45
C PHE A 23 26.61 12.10 14.45
N ALA A 24 27.91 11.84 14.56
CA ALA A 24 28.60 10.87 13.73
C ALA A 24 28.21 9.44 14.13
N ALA A 25 27.43 8.77 13.27
CA ALA A 25 27.41 7.32 13.20
C ALA A 25 27.96 6.93 11.82
N THR A 26 29.15 6.35 11.81
CA THR A 26 29.78 5.79 10.62
C THR A 26 29.08 4.48 10.26
N GLY A 27 28.31 4.47 9.18
CA GLY A 27 27.72 3.28 8.58
C GLY A 27 27.50 3.54 7.09
N SER A 28 28.33 2.92 6.26
CA SER A 28 28.18 2.91 4.81
C SER A 28 27.22 1.79 4.45
N SER A 29 26.06 2.14 3.91
CA SER A 29 25.27 1.42 2.89
C SER A 29 23.90 2.07 2.77
N ASP A 30 23.32 1.92 1.58
CA ASP A 30 22.08 2.48 1.09
C ASP A 30 20.84 1.95 1.88
N ASP A 31 20.68 2.38 3.13
CA ASP A 31 19.47 2.16 3.94
C ASP A 31 18.73 3.50 4.03
N ARG A 32 18.08 3.91 2.93
CA ARG A 32 17.11 5.01 3.01
C ARG A 32 15.80 4.48 3.58
N THR A 33 15.78 4.17 4.87
CA THR A 33 14.51 4.06 5.59
C THR A 33 13.73 5.36 5.35
N PRO A 34 12.52 5.31 4.77
CA PRO A 34 11.74 6.51 4.56
C PRO A 34 11.51 7.23 5.89
N PRO A 35 11.48 8.58 5.91
CA PRO A 35 11.17 9.31 7.14
C PRO A 35 9.80 8.87 7.67
N ALA A 36 9.53 8.98 8.97
CA ALA A 36 8.20 8.66 9.50
C ALA A 36 7.11 9.47 8.77
N ALA A 37 6.03 8.79 8.37
CA ALA A 37 4.89 9.43 7.71
C ALA A 37 4.21 10.44 8.65
N LYS A 38 3.85 11.60 8.13
CA LYS A 38 3.03 12.61 8.83
C LYS A 38 1.56 12.46 8.49
N VAL A 39 1.27 11.97 7.29
CA VAL A 39 -0.05 11.55 6.82
C VAL A 39 -0.17 10.06 7.07
N SER A 40 -1.22 9.64 7.76
CA SER A 40 -1.50 8.21 7.97
C SER A 40 -2.04 7.54 6.71
N LEU A 41 -1.95 6.21 6.64
CA LEU A 41 -2.52 5.42 5.53
C LEU A 41 -4.03 5.67 5.39
N THR A 42 -4.77 5.76 6.49
CA THR A 42 -6.21 6.08 6.47
C THR A 42 -6.47 7.45 5.86
N GLU A 43 -5.71 8.48 6.24
CA GLU A 43 -5.85 9.84 5.68
C GLU A 43 -5.48 9.88 4.19
N ALA A 44 -4.46 9.12 3.77
CA ALA A 44 -4.08 8.99 2.38
C ALA A 44 -5.16 8.28 1.55
N THR A 45 -5.73 7.20 2.08
CA THR A 45 -6.82 6.44 1.47
C THR A 45 -8.06 7.30 1.29
N ASP A 46 -8.45 8.06 2.31
CA ASP A 46 -9.57 9.02 2.21
C ASP A 46 -9.33 10.08 1.13
N ALA A 47 -8.09 10.61 1.05
CA ALA A 47 -7.71 11.58 0.04
C ALA A 47 -7.69 10.99 -1.38
N ALA A 48 -7.27 9.73 -1.52
CA ALA A 48 -7.26 9.01 -2.78
C ALA A 48 -8.68 8.71 -3.27
N LEU A 49 -9.56 8.19 -2.41
CA LEU A 49 -10.97 7.93 -2.72
C LEU A 49 -11.76 9.19 -3.08
N ALA A 50 -11.36 10.35 -2.53
CA ALA A 50 -11.93 11.64 -2.91
C ALA A 50 -11.55 12.06 -4.35
N LYS A 51 -10.45 11.54 -4.91
CA LYS A 51 -10.03 11.77 -6.31
C LYS A 51 -10.52 10.68 -7.25
N VAL A 52 -10.46 9.43 -6.81
CA VAL A 52 -10.84 8.25 -7.59
C VAL A 52 -11.85 7.43 -6.77
N PRO A 53 -13.15 7.58 -7.04
CA PRO A 53 -14.17 6.75 -6.40
C PRO A 53 -14.04 5.30 -6.84
N GLY A 54 -14.01 4.37 -5.88
CA GLY A 54 -13.91 2.94 -6.15
C GLY A 54 -13.75 2.11 -4.88
N THR A 55 -13.31 0.88 -5.07
CA THR A 55 -12.93 -0.05 -3.99
C THR A 55 -11.41 -0.03 -3.87
N VAL A 56 -10.89 0.22 -2.67
CA VAL A 56 -9.46 0.08 -2.37
C VAL A 56 -9.12 -1.41 -2.37
N GLU A 57 -8.09 -1.82 -3.08
CA GLU A 57 -7.59 -3.20 -3.11
C GLU A 57 -6.32 -3.33 -2.29
N SER A 58 -5.42 -2.36 -2.42
CA SER A 58 -4.19 -2.24 -1.64
C SER A 58 -3.97 -0.79 -1.21
N ALA A 59 -3.25 -0.61 -0.11
CA ALA A 59 -2.65 0.65 0.28
C ALA A 59 -1.38 0.35 1.07
N ASP A 60 -0.23 0.83 0.60
CA ASP A 60 1.04 0.56 1.25
C ASP A 60 2.02 1.73 1.11
N ARG A 61 3.13 1.60 1.83
CA ARG A 61 4.15 2.63 1.86
C ARG A 61 5.28 2.26 0.90
N ASP A 62 5.43 3.06 -0.13
CA ASP A 62 6.58 2.96 -1.03
C ASP A 62 7.88 3.22 -0.26
N ASP A 63 8.82 2.29 -0.37
CA ASP A 63 10.13 2.36 0.28
C ASP A 63 11.16 3.17 -0.52
N ASP A 64 10.82 3.70 -1.70
CA ASP A 64 11.72 4.49 -2.57
C ASP A 64 11.92 5.94 -2.06
N GLY A 65 12.46 6.05 -0.84
CA GLY A 65 13.12 7.22 -0.26
C GLY A 65 12.25 8.41 0.12
N LYS A 66 11.15 8.70 -0.61
CA LYS A 66 10.16 9.72 -0.25
C LYS A 66 9.14 9.16 0.74
N GLY A 67 8.87 7.86 0.65
CA GLY A 67 7.92 7.21 1.54
C GLY A 67 6.48 7.54 1.22
N ASP A 68 6.14 7.73 -0.05
CA ASP A 68 4.77 8.04 -0.49
C ASP A 68 3.84 6.87 -0.18
N TRP A 69 2.55 7.13 -0.03
CA TRP A 69 1.53 6.08 0.02
C TRP A 69 1.10 5.77 -1.41
N GLU A 70 1.09 4.49 -1.77
CA GLU A 70 0.50 3.99 -3.02
C GLU A 70 -0.83 3.32 -2.67
N ILE A 71 -1.88 3.62 -3.42
CA ILE A 71 -3.23 3.12 -3.18
C ILE A 71 -3.82 2.65 -4.51
N ASP A 72 -4.08 1.35 -4.63
CA ASP A 72 -4.77 0.79 -5.79
C ASP A 72 -6.27 0.80 -5.58
N ILE A 73 -6.97 1.42 -6.53
CA ILE A 73 -8.42 1.59 -6.50
C ILE A 73 -9.03 0.98 -7.74
N ARG A 74 -9.86 -0.05 -7.53
CA ARG A 74 -10.77 -0.57 -8.55
C ARG A 74 -11.94 0.38 -8.74
N THR A 75 -11.98 1.04 -9.88
CA THR A 75 -13.13 1.88 -10.26
C THR A 75 -14.37 1.04 -10.54
N SER A 76 -15.56 1.66 -10.52
CA SER A 76 -16.81 1.00 -10.92
C SER A 76 -16.83 0.50 -12.37
N GLU A 77 -15.93 1.02 -13.21
CA GLU A 77 -15.75 0.59 -14.60
C GLU A 77 -14.87 -0.68 -14.71
N GLY A 78 -14.35 -1.18 -13.58
CA GLY A 78 -13.47 -2.34 -13.51
C GLY A 78 -11.99 -2.03 -13.79
N THR A 79 -11.66 -0.76 -14.09
CA THR A 79 -10.28 -0.31 -14.29
C THR A 79 -9.63 -0.04 -12.94
N GLU A 80 -8.42 -0.56 -12.74
CA GLU A 80 -7.54 -0.20 -11.61
C GLU A 80 -6.94 1.18 -11.82
N ARG A 81 -6.80 1.94 -10.74
CA ARG A 81 -6.10 3.22 -10.72
C ARG A 81 -5.23 3.27 -9.48
N GLU A 82 -3.94 3.39 -9.71
CA GLU A 82 -3.00 3.72 -8.67
C GLU A 82 -3.07 5.22 -8.35
N VAL A 83 -3.10 5.53 -7.06
CA VAL A 83 -3.08 6.89 -6.54
C VAL A 83 -1.97 7.03 -5.52
N THR A 84 -0.96 7.84 -5.84
CA THR A 84 0.12 8.15 -4.92
C THR A 84 -0.21 9.36 -4.04
N VAL A 85 0.06 9.29 -2.74
CA VAL A 85 -0.11 10.40 -1.78
C VAL A 85 1.18 10.65 -1.03
N ASP A 86 1.73 11.87 -1.12
CA ASP A 86 2.92 12.26 -0.38
C ASP A 86 2.70 12.12 1.13
N ALA A 87 3.45 11.22 1.78
CA ALA A 87 3.24 10.90 3.20
C ALA A 87 3.67 12.01 4.16
N GLN A 88 4.31 13.08 3.68
CA GLN A 88 4.72 14.23 4.49
C GLN A 88 3.71 15.38 4.44
N ASN A 89 3.03 15.58 3.32
CA ASN A 89 2.17 16.74 3.11
C ASN A 89 0.78 16.44 2.52
N GLY A 90 0.50 15.19 2.10
CA GLY A 90 -0.81 14.76 1.61
C GLY A 90 -1.10 15.15 0.16
N THR A 91 -0.08 15.53 -0.61
CA THR A 91 -0.26 15.84 -2.04
C THR A 91 -0.62 14.57 -2.80
N VAL A 92 -1.79 14.58 -3.44
CA VAL A 92 -2.32 13.44 -4.22
C VAL A 92 -1.93 13.56 -5.69
N ARG A 93 -1.42 12.46 -6.26
CA ARG A 93 -1.18 12.25 -7.69
C ARG A 93 -1.94 11.01 -8.13
N VAL A 94 -2.63 11.10 -9.27
CA VAL A 94 -3.28 9.93 -9.87
C VAL A 94 -2.40 9.49 -11.03
N GLU A 95 -1.89 8.27 -10.94
CA GLU A 95 -1.12 7.64 -12.00
C GLU A 95 -2.08 7.38 -13.18
N SER A 96 -1.67 7.74 -14.39
CA SER A 96 -2.47 7.42 -15.58
C SER A 96 -2.12 6.00 -15.98
N GLY A 97 -2.96 5.03 -15.61
CA GLY A 97 -2.81 3.63 -16.02
C GLY A 97 -2.84 3.51 -17.55
N ASP A 98 -1.68 3.64 -18.17
CA ASP A 98 -1.47 3.38 -19.59
C ASP A 98 -0.19 2.55 -19.77
N ASP A 99 -0.02 1.54 -18.92
CA ASP A 99 0.80 0.38 -19.24
C ASP A 99 -0.13 -0.69 -19.81
N ARG A 100 -0.66 -0.41 -21.01
CA ARG A 100 -1.00 -1.51 -21.90
C ARG A 100 0.30 -2.24 -22.16
N HIS A 101 0.48 -3.33 -21.44
CA HIS A 101 1.39 -4.39 -21.79
C HIS A 101 0.92 -4.99 -23.12
N ASP A 102 1.11 -4.25 -24.21
CA ASP A 102 1.12 -4.77 -25.57
C ASP A 102 2.46 -5.50 -25.80
N ASP A 103 2.86 -6.38 -24.88
CA ASP A 103 3.84 -7.42 -25.18
C ASP A 103 3.07 -8.58 -25.81
N ALA A 104 2.72 -8.33 -27.08
CA ALA A 104 2.54 -9.40 -28.03
C ALA A 104 3.88 -10.12 -28.17
N ASP A 105 4.05 -11.22 -27.43
CA ASP A 105 4.70 -12.47 -27.85
C ASP A 105 5.24 -13.22 -26.62
N ASP A 106 4.42 -14.06 -25.98
CA ASP A 106 4.76 -15.46 -25.75
C ASP A 106 3.52 -16.23 -25.28
N ARG A 107 3.23 -17.31 -26.01
CA ARG A 107 2.18 -18.27 -25.67
C ARG A 107 2.80 -19.26 -24.67
N ASP A 108 2.28 -19.32 -23.44
CA ASP A 108 1.97 -20.57 -22.70
C ASP A 108 1.84 -20.45 -21.17
N ASP A 109 1.46 -19.30 -20.57
CA ASP A 109 1.07 -19.25 -19.15
C ASP A 109 -0.31 -18.58 -19.00
N ARG A 110 -1.37 -19.38 -19.02
CA ARG A 110 -2.77 -18.92 -19.11
C ARG A 110 -3.55 -18.99 -17.79
N ASP A 111 -2.87 -19.28 -16.68
CA ASP A 111 -3.53 -19.65 -15.43
C ASP A 111 -3.34 -18.61 -14.30
N GLU A 112 -2.52 -17.55 -14.46
CA GLU A 112 -2.22 -16.59 -13.38
C GLU A 112 -3.00 -15.25 -13.46
N GLN A 113 -3.69 -14.97 -14.57
CA GLN A 113 -4.49 -13.73 -14.71
C GLN A 113 -5.91 -13.84 -14.13
N ASP A 114 -6.35 -15.06 -13.79
CA ASP A 114 -7.69 -15.27 -13.25
C ASP A 114 -7.74 -14.89 -11.76
N ASP A 115 -6.68 -15.16 -11.00
CA ASP A 115 -6.63 -14.93 -9.55
C ASP A 115 -6.78 -13.43 -9.18
N ASP A 116 -5.99 -12.53 -9.79
CA ASP A 116 -6.06 -11.08 -9.48
C ASP A 116 -7.47 -10.49 -9.77
N ARG A 117 -8.13 -10.96 -10.82
CA ARG A 117 -9.49 -10.51 -11.17
C ARG A 117 -10.52 -11.03 -10.20
N ASP A 118 -10.33 -12.26 -9.72
CA ASP A 118 -11.22 -12.87 -8.75
C ASP A 118 -11.08 -12.19 -7.38
N ASP A 119 -9.86 -11.81 -6.97
CA ASP A 119 -9.63 -11.02 -5.75
C ASP A 119 -10.19 -9.61 -5.85
N ALA A 120 -10.01 -8.92 -6.98
CA ALA A 120 -10.63 -7.63 -7.23
C ALA A 120 -12.17 -7.68 -7.12
N ALA A 121 -12.77 -8.72 -7.72
CA ALA A 121 -14.20 -8.95 -7.63
C ALA A 121 -14.64 -9.29 -6.19
N ALA A 122 -13.85 -10.07 -5.46
CA ALA A 122 -14.10 -10.40 -4.07
C ALA A 122 -13.96 -9.18 -3.14
N ALA A 123 -12.99 -8.30 -3.39
CA ALA A 123 -12.81 -7.03 -2.68
C ALA A 123 -14.03 -6.13 -2.87
N ALA A 124 -14.52 -6.01 -4.11
CA ALA A 124 -15.73 -5.26 -4.42
C ALA A 124 -17.01 -5.87 -3.79
N ALA A 125 -17.03 -7.18 -3.54
CA ALA A 125 -18.12 -7.88 -2.89
C ALA A 125 -17.99 -7.96 -1.36
N ALA A 126 -16.86 -7.50 -0.79
CA ALA A 126 -16.59 -7.53 0.64
C ALA A 126 -17.65 -6.74 1.43
N LYS A 127 -18.00 -7.24 2.61
CA LYS A 127 -18.89 -6.52 3.54
C LYS A 127 -18.13 -5.62 4.49
N THR A 128 -16.86 -5.92 4.70
CA THR A 128 -15.92 -5.18 5.53
C THR A 128 -15.05 -4.37 4.58
N THR A 129 -15.02 -3.06 4.73
CA THR A 129 -14.12 -2.20 3.94
C THR A 129 -12.69 -2.25 4.49
N SER A 130 -11.71 -1.75 3.71
CA SER A 130 -10.33 -1.57 4.16
C SER A 130 -10.27 -0.77 5.47
N ALA A 131 -10.97 0.36 5.54
CA ALA A 131 -11.02 1.20 6.75
C ALA A 131 -11.63 0.48 7.97
N GLU A 132 -12.66 -0.36 7.78
CA GLU A 132 -13.22 -1.18 8.85
C GLU A 132 -12.25 -2.27 9.31
N ALA A 133 -11.51 -2.86 8.37
CA ALA A 133 -10.48 -3.85 8.65
C ALA A 133 -9.30 -3.25 9.42
N GLU A 134 -8.80 -2.08 9.01
CA GLU A 134 -7.79 -1.31 9.76
C GLU A 134 -8.23 -1.06 11.20
N ALA A 135 -9.47 -0.60 11.39
CA ALA A 135 -10.03 -0.34 12.72
C ALA A 135 -10.19 -1.62 13.55
N ALA A 136 -10.41 -2.79 12.92
CA ALA A 136 -10.43 -4.07 13.60
C ALA A 136 -9.02 -4.53 14.00
N ALA A 137 -8.04 -4.40 13.10
CA ALA A 137 -6.67 -4.79 13.32
C ALA A 137 -5.99 -3.94 14.42
N LEU A 138 -6.19 -2.63 14.41
CA LEU A 138 -5.67 -1.71 15.43
C LEU A 138 -6.22 -1.96 16.84
N LYS A 139 -7.38 -2.61 16.98
CA LYS A 139 -7.91 -3.04 18.29
C LYS A 139 -7.13 -4.24 18.84
N LEU A 140 -6.60 -5.11 17.99
CA LEU A 140 -5.75 -6.23 18.39
C LEU A 140 -4.33 -5.75 18.69
N HIS A 141 -3.75 -4.97 17.77
CA HIS A 141 -2.39 -4.44 17.89
C HIS A 141 -2.37 -2.92 17.71
N PRO A 142 -2.29 -2.16 18.81
CA PRO A 142 -2.17 -0.71 18.72
C PRO A 142 -0.81 -0.31 18.14
N GLY A 143 -0.83 0.42 17.01
CA GLY A 143 0.37 0.85 16.33
C GLY A 143 0.08 1.78 15.17
N THR A 144 0.98 1.79 14.20
CA THR A 144 0.83 2.49 12.92
C THR A 144 0.59 1.44 11.84
N VAL A 145 -0.50 1.53 11.10
CA VAL A 145 -0.72 0.71 9.90
C VAL A 145 0.26 1.14 8.82
N THR A 146 0.95 0.17 8.22
CA THR A 146 1.94 0.38 7.17
C THR A 146 1.53 -0.22 5.83
N GLU A 147 0.62 -1.20 5.83
CA GLU A 147 0.13 -1.90 4.64
C GLU A 147 -1.29 -2.38 4.90
N VAL A 148 -2.11 -2.34 3.86
CA VAL A 148 -3.43 -2.95 3.76
C VAL A 148 -3.51 -3.61 2.39
N GLU A 149 -3.80 -4.91 2.33
CA GLU A 149 -3.94 -5.65 1.08
C GLU A 149 -5.18 -6.54 1.14
N PHE A 150 -5.91 -6.65 0.04
CA PHE A 150 -6.97 -7.63 -0.12
C PHE A 150 -6.45 -8.86 -0.89
N ASP A 151 -6.56 -10.02 -0.27
CA ASP A 151 -6.12 -11.30 -0.83
C ASP A 151 -6.91 -12.46 -0.21
N ASP A 152 -7.24 -13.49 -0.99
CA ASP A 152 -7.92 -14.70 -0.51
C ASP A 152 -9.19 -14.40 0.32
N ALA A 153 -10.00 -13.45 -0.15
CA ALA A 153 -11.22 -12.96 0.53
C ALA A 153 -11.00 -12.45 1.97
N ARG A 154 -9.81 -11.91 2.26
CA ARG A 154 -9.40 -11.36 3.55
C ARG A 154 -8.61 -10.07 3.35
N TRP A 155 -8.67 -9.19 4.35
CA TRP A 155 -7.76 -8.06 4.44
C TRP A 155 -6.53 -8.47 5.25
N GLN A 156 -5.33 -8.27 4.71
CA GLN A 156 -4.07 -8.39 5.42
C GLN A 156 -3.61 -6.99 5.83
N ILE A 157 -3.30 -6.80 7.10
CA ILE A 157 -2.94 -5.49 7.67
C ILE A 157 -1.61 -5.61 8.40
N ASP A 158 -0.58 -4.91 7.93
CA ASP A 158 0.69 -4.82 8.64
C ASP A 158 0.68 -3.61 9.57
N ILE A 159 1.03 -3.86 10.83
CA ILE A 159 1.04 -2.85 11.89
C ILE A 159 2.42 -2.79 12.53
N LYS A 160 3.04 -1.61 12.46
CA LYS A 160 4.20 -1.28 13.30
C LYS A 160 3.73 -0.92 14.71
N GLY A 161 3.90 -1.85 15.63
CA GLY A 161 3.60 -1.68 17.04
C GLY A 161 4.47 -0.61 17.73
N LYS A 162 3.96 -0.04 18.81
CA LYS A 162 4.70 0.94 19.64
C LYS A 162 5.92 0.33 20.34
N ASP A 163 5.95 -0.99 20.46
CA ASP A 163 7.10 -1.75 20.96
C ASP A 163 8.18 -1.98 19.89
N GLY A 164 7.96 -1.46 18.67
CA GLY A 164 8.86 -1.58 17.53
C GLY A 164 8.71 -2.88 16.75
N LYS A 165 7.81 -3.79 17.15
CA LYS A 165 7.54 -5.03 16.41
C LYS A 165 6.57 -4.78 15.27
N SER A 166 6.63 -5.60 14.25
CA SER A 166 5.61 -5.65 13.20
C SER A 166 4.61 -6.76 13.54
N TYR A 167 3.36 -6.57 13.16
CA TYR A 167 2.27 -7.51 13.36
C TYR A 167 1.45 -7.59 12.09
N ASP A 168 1.20 -8.82 11.65
CA ASP A 168 0.48 -9.09 10.41
C ASP A 168 -0.90 -9.62 10.82
N VAL A 169 -1.96 -8.90 10.45
CA VAL A 169 -3.32 -9.16 10.91
C VAL A 169 -4.22 -9.48 9.73
N ASN A 170 -4.75 -10.69 9.72
CA ASN A 170 -5.79 -11.13 8.80
C ASN A 170 -7.17 -10.72 9.34
N VAL A 171 -7.97 -10.02 8.55
CA VAL A 171 -9.35 -9.65 8.85
C VAL A 171 -10.28 -10.25 7.80
N ASP A 172 -11.23 -11.07 8.24
CA ASP A 172 -12.23 -11.68 7.36
C ASP A 172 -13.11 -10.61 6.69
N ALA A 173 -13.15 -10.60 5.35
CA ALA A 173 -13.83 -9.57 4.57
C ALA A 173 -15.36 -9.58 4.71
N THR A 174 -15.95 -10.62 5.28
CA THR A 174 -17.40 -10.75 5.47
C THR A 174 -17.84 -10.44 6.91
N THR A 175 -17.01 -10.77 7.90
CA THR A 175 -17.36 -10.77 9.32
C THR A 175 -16.56 -9.77 10.16
N ALA A 176 -15.56 -9.11 9.57
CA ALA A 176 -14.61 -8.23 10.26
C ALA A 176 -13.85 -8.91 11.41
N LYS A 177 -13.79 -10.25 11.42
CA LYS A 177 -13.07 -11.00 12.45
C LYS A 177 -11.57 -10.88 12.18
N ALA A 178 -10.86 -10.22 13.08
CA ALA A 178 -9.41 -10.05 13.01
C ALA A 178 -8.67 -11.17 13.78
N THR A 179 -7.57 -11.65 13.21
CA THR A 179 -6.64 -12.63 13.79
C THR A 179 -5.22 -12.32 13.35
N THR A 180 -4.25 -12.47 14.25
CA THR A 180 -2.82 -12.32 13.91
C THR A 180 -2.28 -13.67 13.46
N ASP A 181 -1.53 -13.71 12.36
CA ASP A 181 -0.72 -14.88 12.06
C ASP A 181 0.41 -14.96 13.08
N GLN A 182 0.34 -15.95 13.97
CA GLN A 182 1.46 -16.30 14.82
C GLN A 182 2.24 -17.34 14.03
N ASP A 183 3.18 -16.90 13.18
CA ASP A 183 4.23 -17.79 12.72
C ASP A 183 4.92 -18.37 13.97
N ASN A 184 4.65 -19.64 14.23
CA ASN A 184 5.10 -20.41 15.39
C ASN A 184 6.43 -21.09 15.12
#